data_AF-G4Q7L4-F1
#
_entry.id   AF-G4Q7L4-F1
#
_cell.length_a   1.000
_cell.length_b   1.000
_cell.length_c   1.000
_cell.angle_alpha   90.00
_cell.angle_beta   90.00
_cell.angle_gamma   90.00
#
_symmetry.space_group_name_H-M   'P 1'
#
loop_
_entity.id
_entity.type
_entity.pdbx_description
1 polymer ?
#
loop_
_entity_poly.entity_id
_entity_poly.type
_entity_poly.pdbx_seq_one_letter_code
_entity_poly.pdbx_strand_id
1 'polypeptide(L)'
;MNDLVNACATIGDWGGYKIYEWYKLFPEERERALREYMYLKTHMIQDCAHQVGLHPSLEVWNDFFDQVGTAFELDPANLCHATYDGLVEALHAYEGEKFNAILKTFETRSGIGSTAYSQQFVPELTDLVTRTASSLRKLLQE
;
A
#
# COMPACT_ATOMS: atom_id res chain seq x y z
N MET A 1 12.26 -6.53 17.72
CA MET A 1 11.08 -5.80 17.24
C MET A 1 11.41 -5.44 15.81
N ASN A 2 10.89 -6.18 14.84
CA ASN A 2 11.14 -5.87 13.44
C ASN A 2 10.66 -4.46 13.19
N ASP A 3 11.56 -3.63 12.70
CA ASP A 3 11.30 -2.25 12.33
C ASP A 3 10.20 -2.27 11.26
N LEU A 4 9.03 -1.74 11.61
CA LEU A 4 7.86 -1.67 10.73
C LEU A 4 8.20 -0.92 9.43
N VAL A 5 9.17 0.00 9.49
CA VAL A 5 9.70 0.71 8.31
C VAL A 5 10.46 -0.25 7.40
N ASN A 6 11.30 -1.13 7.95
CA ASN A 6 11.99 -2.17 7.18
C ASN A 6 11.01 -3.19 6.57
N ALA A 7 9.94 -3.54 7.29
CA ALA A 7 8.87 -4.37 6.72
C ALA A 7 8.19 -3.67 5.53
N CYS A 8 7.95 -2.36 5.64
CA CYS A 8 7.39 -1.55 4.55
C CYS A 8 8.32 -1.50 3.33
N ALA A 9 9.62 -1.30 3.55
CA ALA A 9 10.63 -1.30 2.49
C ALA A 9 10.70 -2.66 1.77
N THR A 10 10.74 -3.76 2.52
CA THR A 10 10.93 -5.12 2.01
C THR A 10 9.84 -5.58 1.03
N ILE A 11 8.63 -5.04 1.16
CA ILE A 11 7.47 -5.42 0.34
C ILE A 11 7.39 -4.64 -0.99
N GLY A 12 8.20 -3.60 -1.15
CA GLY A 12 8.03 -2.57 -2.19
C GLY A 12 8.27 -2.98 -3.64
N ASP A 13 9.13 -3.95 -3.91
CA ASP A 13 9.72 -3.99 -5.26
C ASP A 13 8.85 -4.68 -6.32
N TRP A 14 8.04 -5.67 -5.94
CA TRP A 14 7.33 -6.49 -6.93
C TRP A 14 5.97 -5.91 -7.37
N GLY A 15 5.21 -5.31 -6.44
CA GLY A 15 3.90 -4.74 -6.76
C GLY A 15 3.99 -3.42 -7.53
N GLY A 16 4.94 -2.57 -7.18
CA GLY A 16 5.23 -1.33 -7.92
C GLY A 16 5.63 -1.62 -9.37
N TYR A 17 6.49 -2.62 -9.60
CA TYR A 17 6.87 -3.04 -10.95
C TYR A 17 5.68 -3.49 -11.80
N LYS A 18 4.76 -4.27 -11.23
CA LYS A 18 3.56 -4.73 -11.94
C LYS A 18 2.66 -3.58 -12.35
N ILE A 19 2.38 -2.65 -11.44
CA ILE A 19 1.58 -1.45 -11.72
C ILE A 19 2.27 -0.59 -12.80
N TYR A 20 3.59 -0.45 -12.73
CA TYR A 20 4.36 0.27 -13.73
C TYR A 20 4.18 -0.34 -15.13
N GLU A 21 4.25 -1.66 -15.26
CA GLU A 21 4.06 -2.35 -16.55
C GLU A 21 2.60 -2.33 -17.02
N TRP A 22 1.62 -2.49 -16.13
CA TRP A 22 0.18 -2.39 -16.46
C TRP A 22 -0.21 -1.03 -17.02
N TYR A 23 0.43 0.05 -16.58
CA TYR A 23 0.14 1.41 -17.04
C TYR A 23 1.30 2.04 -17.81
N LYS A 24 2.13 1.24 -18.45
CA LYS A 24 3.31 1.71 -19.20
C LYS A 24 2.98 2.72 -20.31
N LEU A 25 1.78 2.61 -20.87
CA LEU A 25 1.26 3.51 -21.91
C LEU A 25 0.42 4.68 -21.36
N PHE A 26 0.20 4.73 -20.04
CA PHE A 26 -0.75 5.60 -19.36
C PHE A 26 -0.07 6.24 -18.13
N PRO A 27 0.84 7.20 -18.35
CA PRO A 27 1.74 7.70 -17.30
C PRO A 27 1.01 8.37 -16.13
N GLU A 28 -0.07 9.09 -16.38
CA GLU A 28 -0.85 9.76 -15.32
C GLU A 28 -1.59 8.74 -14.44
N GLU A 29 -2.22 7.75 -15.07
CA GLU A 29 -2.89 6.66 -14.36
C GLU A 29 -1.90 5.78 -13.59
N ARG A 30 -0.70 5.59 -14.15
CA ARG A 30 0.41 4.89 -13.49
C ARG A 30 0.82 5.60 -12.21
N GLU A 31 1.06 6.91 -12.27
CA GLU A 31 1.46 7.70 -11.10
C GLU A 31 0.40 7.64 -10.00
N ARG A 32 -0.88 7.79 -10.38
CA ARG A 32 -1.99 7.60 -9.44
C ARG A 32 -1.99 6.21 -8.82
N ALA A 33 -1.90 5.15 -9.62
CA ALA A 33 -1.97 3.78 -9.13
C ALA A 33 -0.79 3.41 -8.23
N LEU A 34 0.42 3.86 -8.57
CA LEU A 34 1.61 3.65 -7.75
C LEU A 34 1.53 4.42 -6.44
N ARG A 35 1.02 5.67 -6.45
CA ARG A 35 0.79 6.45 -5.23
C ARG A 35 -0.15 5.74 -4.26
N GLU A 36 -1.31 5.33 -4.76
CA GLU A 36 -2.29 4.62 -3.93
C GLU A 36 -1.74 3.27 -3.43
N TYR A 37 -0.83 2.64 -4.19
CA TYR A 37 -0.19 1.39 -3.77
C TYR A 37 0.75 1.61 -2.58
N MET A 38 1.45 2.75 -2.53
CA MET A 38 2.25 3.11 -1.36
C MET A 38 1.37 3.27 -0.11
N TYR A 39 0.19 3.89 -0.23
CA TYR A 39 -0.73 4.02 0.89
C TYR A 39 -1.30 2.67 1.33
N LEU A 40 -1.70 1.82 0.38
CA LEU A 40 -2.17 0.47 0.66
C LEU A 40 -1.13 -0.35 1.43
N LYS A 41 0.15 -0.31 1.01
CA LYS A 41 1.24 -1.03 1.71
C LYS A 41 1.35 -0.63 3.17
N THR A 42 1.31 0.67 3.45
CA THR A 42 1.39 1.20 4.82
C THR A 42 0.23 0.70 5.67
N HIS A 43 -0.98 0.67 5.12
CA HIS A 43 -2.15 0.11 5.81
C HIS A 43 -2.04 -1.40 6.05
N MET A 44 -1.55 -2.16 5.06
CA MET A 44 -1.40 -3.61 5.18
C MET A 44 -0.49 -4.01 6.33
N ILE A 45 0.52 -3.21 6.66
CA ILE A 45 1.41 -3.43 7.82
C ILE A 45 0.65 -3.37 9.13
N GLN A 46 -0.22 -2.37 9.27
CA GLN A 46 -1.09 -2.24 10.44
C GLN A 46 -2.04 -3.44 10.58
N ASP A 47 -2.73 -3.82 9.51
CA ASP A 47 -3.66 -4.95 9.52
C ASP A 47 -2.93 -6.29 9.77
N CYS A 48 -1.81 -6.53 9.08
CA CYS A 48 -1.04 -7.76 9.26
C CYS A 48 -0.44 -7.87 10.67
N ALA A 49 0.03 -6.77 11.26
CA ALA A 49 0.52 -6.73 12.63
C ALA A 49 -0.58 -7.17 13.62
N HIS A 50 -1.79 -6.61 13.49
CA HIS A 50 -2.92 -7.02 14.30
C HIS A 50 -3.27 -8.50 14.13
N GLN A 51 -3.26 -9.01 12.89
CA GLN A 51 -3.57 -10.42 12.61
C GLN A 51 -2.56 -11.41 13.20
N VAL A 52 -1.30 -11.01 13.38
CA VAL A 52 -0.27 -11.85 14.01
C VAL A 52 -0.15 -11.63 15.51
N GLY A 53 -1.01 -10.82 16.12
CA GLY A 53 -1.02 -10.54 17.56
C GLY A 53 0.03 -9.51 18.00
N LEU A 54 0.61 -8.76 17.07
CA LEU A 54 1.41 -7.59 17.40
C LEU A 54 0.47 -6.42 17.69
N HIS A 55 0.57 -5.88 18.91
CA HIS A 55 -0.20 -4.73 19.37
C HIS A 55 0.75 -3.59 19.78
N PRO A 56 1.41 -2.92 18.82
CA PRO A 56 2.20 -1.73 19.13
C PRO A 56 1.34 -0.65 19.82
N SER A 57 1.98 0.20 20.61
CA SER A 57 1.30 1.35 21.20
C SER A 57 0.90 2.36 20.11
N LEU A 58 -0.03 3.25 20.45
CA LEU A 58 -0.41 4.37 19.56
C LEU A 58 0.80 5.24 19.18
N GLU A 59 1.72 5.46 20.13
CA GLU A 59 2.97 6.18 19.90
C GLU A 59 3.82 5.53 18.80
N VAL A 60 4.00 4.20 18.84
CA VAL A 60 4.75 3.47 17.82
C VAL A 60 4.07 3.55 16.44
N TRP A 61 2.74 3.50 16.39
CA TRP A 61 2.01 3.67 15.13
C TRP A 61 2.14 5.08 14.57
N ASN A 62 2.02 6.10 15.42
CA ASN A 62 2.18 7.50 15.01
C ASN A 62 3.59 7.75 14.47
N ASP A 63 4.62 7.27 15.18
CA ASP A 63 6.01 7.38 14.74
C ASP A 63 6.25 6.66 13.40
N PHE A 64 5.62 5.50 13.19
CA PHE A 64 5.70 4.78 11.93
C PHE A 64 5.07 5.57 10.77
N PHE A 65 3.84 6.08 10.95
CA PHE A 65 3.16 6.85 9.90
C PHE A 65 3.87 8.17 9.60
N ASP A 66 4.42 8.84 10.63
CA ASP A 66 5.20 10.06 10.47
C ASP A 66 6.49 9.83 9.67
N GLN A 67 7.22 8.75 9.97
CA GLN A 67 8.42 8.37 9.22
C GLN A 67 8.11 8.03 7.76
N VAL A 68 7.04 7.27 7.51
CA VAL A 68 6.62 6.90 6.15
C VAL A 68 6.16 8.14 5.37
N GLY A 69 5.36 9.01 6.00
CA GLY A 69 4.91 10.27 5.41
C GLY A 69 6.06 11.20 5.05
N THR A 70 6.96 11.41 6.00
CA THR A 70 8.17 12.20 5.83
C THR A 70 9.03 11.65 4.69
N ALA A 71 9.17 10.32 4.57
CA ALA A 71 9.89 9.70 3.46
C ALA A 71 9.22 9.92 2.10
N PHE A 72 7.88 10.00 2.03
CA PHE A 72 7.18 10.36 0.79
C PHE A 72 7.51 11.78 0.32
N GLU A 73 7.62 12.71 1.26
CA GLU A 73 7.85 14.13 0.96
C GLU A 73 9.32 14.47 0.71
N LEU A 74 10.25 13.73 1.33
CA LEU A 74 11.69 13.98 1.22
C LEU A 74 12.35 13.32 0.00
N ASP A 75 11.72 12.33 -0.64
CA ASP A 75 12.29 11.66 -1.80
C ASP A 75 11.78 12.28 -3.11
N PRO A 76 12.55 13.17 -3.78
CA PRO A 76 12.19 13.70 -5.09
C PRO A 76 12.16 12.63 -6.19
N ALA A 77 12.66 11.41 -5.93
CA ALA A 77 12.55 10.25 -6.78
C ALA A 77 11.38 9.32 -6.40
N ASN A 78 10.57 9.63 -5.39
CA ASN A 78 9.28 8.97 -5.18
C ASN A 78 8.35 9.38 -6.33
N LEU A 79 8.44 8.60 -7.41
CA LEU A 79 7.90 8.79 -8.77
C LEU A 79 6.37 9.01 -8.89
N CYS A 80 5.65 9.23 -7.80
CA CYS A 80 4.18 9.11 -7.77
C CYS A 80 3.49 10.25 -7.02
N HIS A 81 4.23 11.25 -6.53
CA HIS A 81 3.67 12.38 -5.78
C HIS A 81 2.86 11.95 -4.54
N ALA A 82 3.33 10.92 -3.83
CA ALA A 82 2.75 10.53 -2.55
C ALA A 82 3.01 11.62 -1.50
N THR A 83 2.05 11.83 -0.59
CA THR A 83 2.13 12.84 0.48
C THR A 83 1.63 12.26 1.79
N TYR A 84 2.01 12.88 2.91
CA TYR A 84 1.47 12.48 4.22
C TYR A 84 -0.05 12.65 4.29
N ASP A 85 -0.57 13.78 3.80
CA ASP A 85 -2.02 14.04 3.78
C ASP A 85 -2.79 12.96 2.99
N GLY A 86 -2.26 12.54 1.85
CA GLY A 86 -2.87 11.49 1.05
C GLY A 86 -2.83 10.12 1.73
N LEU A 87 -1.76 9.83 2.49
CA LEU A 87 -1.67 8.64 3.32
C LEU A 87 -2.74 8.65 4.42
N VAL A 88 -2.90 9.78 5.13
CA VAL A 88 -3.92 9.93 6.18
C VAL A 88 -5.33 9.73 5.61
N GLU A 89 -5.62 10.34 4.46
CA GLU A 89 -6.90 10.17 3.78
C GLU A 89 -7.16 8.70 3.40
N ALA A 90 -6.15 8.02 2.87
CA ALA A 90 -6.26 6.61 2.51
C ALA A 90 -6.47 5.72 3.75
N LEU A 91 -5.74 5.96 4.84
CA LEU A 91 -5.90 5.21 6.09
C LEU A 91 -7.32 5.33 6.64
N HIS A 92 -7.90 6.53 6.65
CA HIS A 92 -9.29 6.73 7.04
C HIS A 92 -10.27 5.99 6.13
N ALA A 93 -9.99 5.92 4.83
CA ALA A 93 -10.82 5.17 3.88
C ALA A 93 -10.76 3.65 4.06
N TYR A 94 -9.74 3.14 4.77
CA TYR A 94 -9.57 1.72 5.08
C TYR A 94 -9.95 1.35 6.52
N GLU A 95 -10.26 2.32 7.37
CA GLU A 95 -10.50 2.11 8.79
C GLU A 95 -11.72 1.19 9.04
N GLY A 96 -11.52 0.10 9.78
CA GLY A 96 -12.58 -0.86 10.12
C GLY A 96 -13.04 -1.75 8.96
N GLU A 97 -12.44 -1.63 7.78
CA GLU A 97 -12.82 -2.40 6.60
C GLU A 97 -12.23 -3.82 6.61
N LYS A 98 -12.96 -4.76 5.99
CA LYS A 98 -12.42 -6.10 5.73
C LYS A 98 -11.52 -6.06 4.50
N PHE A 99 -10.61 -7.03 4.39
CA PHE A 99 -9.66 -7.14 3.27
C PHE A 99 -10.27 -6.96 1.87
N ASN A 100 -11.41 -7.58 1.58
CA ASN A 100 -12.08 -7.44 0.28
C ASN A 100 -12.60 -6.02 0.02
N ALA A 101 -13.00 -5.29 1.06
CA ALA A 101 -13.41 -3.90 0.96
C ALA A 101 -12.20 -2.97 0.78
N ILE A 102 -11.08 -3.24 1.48
CA ILE A 102 -9.81 -2.54 1.27
C ILE A 102 -9.36 -2.64 -0.19
N LEU A 103 -9.39 -3.85 -0.77
CA LEU A 103 -9.08 -4.07 -2.19
C LEU A 103 -9.94 -3.23 -3.12
N LYS A 104 -11.25 -3.19 -2.87
CA LYS A 104 -12.19 -2.41 -3.67
C LYS A 104 -11.99 -0.90 -3.53
N THR A 105 -11.68 -0.44 -2.32
CA THR A 105 -11.32 0.97 -2.07
C THR A 105 -10.01 1.31 -2.81
N PHE A 106 -9.01 0.43 -2.78
CA PHE A 106 -7.78 0.61 -3.54
C PHE A 106 -8.00 0.63 -5.06
N GLU A 107 -8.78 -0.30 -5.62
CA GLU A 107 -9.19 -0.29 -7.04
C GLU A 107 -9.82 1.06 -7.43
N THR A 108 -10.74 1.55 -6.60
CA THR A 108 -11.43 2.82 -6.83
C THR A 108 -10.47 4.00 -6.82
N ARG A 109 -9.60 4.10 -5.80
CA ARG A 109 -8.65 5.21 -5.64
C ARG A 109 -7.55 5.20 -6.70
N SER A 110 -7.05 4.01 -7.06
CA SER A 110 -6.03 3.84 -8.10
C SER A 110 -6.58 4.01 -9.51
N GLY A 111 -7.90 3.85 -9.68
CA GLY A 111 -8.57 3.78 -10.97
C GLY A 111 -8.38 2.44 -11.68
N ILE A 112 -7.79 1.43 -11.04
CA ILE A 112 -7.75 0.06 -11.56
C ILE A 112 -9.17 -0.50 -11.59
N GLY A 113 -9.60 -1.01 -12.76
CA GLY A 113 -10.95 -1.52 -12.98
C GLY A 113 -11.95 -0.48 -13.46
N SER A 114 -11.57 0.81 -13.51
CA SER A 114 -12.44 1.90 -13.99
C SER A 114 -12.60 1.93 -15.52
N THR A 115 -11.70 1.28 -16.25
CA THR A 115 -11.70 1.22 -17.72
C THR A 115 -11.69 -0.23 -18.19
N ALA A 116 -12.20 -0.49 -19.40
CA ALA A 116 -12.13 -1.82 -20.01
C ALA A 116 -10.68 -2.34 -20.10
N TYR A 117 -9.70 -1.44 -20.28
CA TYR A 117 -8.28 -1.78 -20.24
C TYR A 117 -7.81 -2.24 -18.86
N SER A 118 -8.12 -1.50 -17.79
CA SER A 118 -7.61 -1.80 -16.46
C SER A 118 -8.34 -2.94 -15.75
N GLN A 119 -9.57 -3.28 -16.18
CA GLN A 119 -10.33 -4.41 -15.62
C GLN A 119 -9.60 -5.76 -15.76
N GLN A 120 -8.77 -5.94 -16.79
CA GLN A 120 -8.01 -7.17 -16.97
C GLN A 120 -6.95 -7.40 -15.87
N PHE A 121 -6.56 -6.35 -15.14
CA PHE A 121 -5.55 -6.42 -14.09
C PHE A 121 -6.12 -6.70 -12.69
N VAL A 122 -7.44 -6.57 -12.50
CA VAL A 122 -8.09 -6.78 -11.19
C VAL A 122 -7.78 -8.17 -10.59
N PRO A 123 -7.81 -9.28 -11.37
CA PRO A 123 -7.41 -10.59 -10.84
C PRO A 123 -5.94 -10.65 -10.39
N GLU A 124 -5.03 -10.07 -11.17
CA GLU A 124 -3.60 -10.06 -10.86
C GLU A 124 -3.29 -9.16 -9.65
N LEU A 125 -4.01 -8.04 -9.51
CA LEU A 125 -3.97 -7.17 -8.35
C LEU A 125 -4.43 -7.91 -7.08
N THR A 126 -5.55 -8.63 -7.15
CA THR A 126 -6.07 -9.40 -6.02
C THR A 126 -5.04 -10.43 -5.54
N ASP A 127 -4.40 -11.13 -6.48
CA ASP A 127 -3.34 -12.10 -6.19
C ASP A 127 -2.08 -11.45 -5.62
N LEU A 128 -1.66 -10.30 -6.18
CA LEU A 128 -0.55 -9.51 -5.67
C LEU A 128 -0.75 -9.12 -4.20
N VAL A 129 -1.86 -8.46 -3.88
CA VAL A 129 -2.14 -7.97 -2.52
C VAL A 129 -2.28 -9.14 -1.53
N THR A 130 -2.93 -10.23 -1.94
CA THR A 130 -3.08 -11.43 -1.10
C THR A 130 -1.72 -12.06 -0.76
N ARG A 131 -0.83 -12.20 -1.75
CA ARG A 131 0.53 -12.71 -1.53
C ARG A 131 1.35 -11.77 -0.68
N THR A 132 1.26 -10.47 -0.92
CA THR A 132 1.93 -9.46 -0.11
C THR A 132 1.51 -9.55 1.35
N ALA A 133 0.21 -9.63 1.65
CA ALA A 133 -0.28 -9.80 3.02
C ALA A 133 0.23 -11.11 3.67
N SER A 134 0.29 -12.19 2.90
CA SER A 134 0.83 -13.48 3.37
C SER A 134 2.32 -13.37 3.74
N SER A 135 3.14 -12.79 2.86
CA SER A 135 4.57 -12.59 3.10
C SER A 135 4.85 -11.65 4.27
N LEU A 136 4.08 -10.56 4.37
CA LEU A 136 4.20 -9.60 5.45
C LEU A 136 3.89 -10.22 6.81
N ARG A 137 2.84 -11.04 6.92
CA ARG A 137 2.54 -11.74 8.18
C ARG A 137 3.66 -12.66 8.63
N LYS A 138 4.30 -13.38 7.70
CA LYS A 138 5.49 -14.20 8.03
C LYS A 138 6.64 -13.34 8.53
N LEU A 139 6.96 -12.26 7.81
CA LEU A 139 8.01 -11.33 8.19
C LEU A 139 7.78 -10.71 9.57
N LEU A 140 6.53 -10.41 9.92
CA LEU A 140 6.18 -9.82 11.22
C LEU A 140 6.24 -10.84 12.39
N GLN A 141 6.25 -12.14 12.09
CA GLN A 141 6.35 -13.21 13.09
C GLN A 141 7.80 -13.64 13.38
N GLU A 142 8.74 -13.27 12.50
CA GLU A 142 10.19 -13.53 12.63
C GLU A 142 10.87 -12.52 13.57
#